data_AF-A0A4R8SBW9-F1
#
_entry.id   AF-A0A4R8SBW9-F1
#
_cell.length_a   1.000
_cell.length_b   1.000
_cell.length_c   1.000
_cell.angle_alpha   90.00
_cell.angle_beta   90.00
_cell.angle_gamma   90.00
#
_symmetry.space_group_name_H-M   'P 1'
#
loop_
_entity.id
_entity.type
_entity.pdbx_description
1 polymer ?
#
loop_
_entity_poly.entity_id
_entity_poly.type
_entity_poly.pdbx_seq_one_letter_code
_entity_poly.pdbx_strand_id
1 'polypeptide(L)' 'MTSIPIRYQTVEVYPESGSWIWRLKSVSGYTVDLSRSYSDEAGALAAARETFQPSNTSIRLRVWRDGVWVPEDWWK' A
#
# COMPACT_ATOMS: atom_id res chain seq x y z
N MET A 1 -1.75 32.35 2.18
CA MET A 1 -1.68 31.21 1.23
C MET A 1 -1.64 29.93 2.04
N THR A 2 -2.78 29.25 2.19
CA THR A 2 -2.85 27.99 2.93
C THR A 2 -2.41 26.88 1.99
N SER A 3 -1.26 26.26 2.27
CA SER A 3 -0.78 25.10 1.50
C SER A 3 -1.80 23.97 1.66
N ILE A 4 -2.46 23.59 0.56
CA ILE A 4 -3.36 22.42 0.57
C ILE A 4 -2.45 21.21 0.74
N PRO A 5 -2.60 20.40 1.81
CA PRO A 5 -1.79 19.20 1.93
C PRO A 5 -2.11 18.29 0.74
N ILE A 6 -1.08 17.97 -0.04
CA ILE A 6 -1.12 16.91 -1.05
C ILE A 6 -1.61 15.62 -0.38
N ARG A 7 -2.84 15.24 -0.72
CA ARG A 7 -3.54 14.12 -0.12
C ARG A 7 -3.22 12.86 -0.93
N TYR A 8 -2.34 12.03 -0.39
CA TYR A 8 -1.95 10.77 -1.02
C TYR A 8 -2.92 9.65 -0.65
N GLN A 9 -3.24 8.80 -1.61
CA GLN A 9 -3.78 7.48 -1.32
C GLN A 9 -2.64 6.57 -0.85
N THR A 10 -2.94 5.61 0.01
CA THR A 10 -1.94 4.69 0.56
C THR A 10 -2.31 3.26 0.24
N VAL A 11 -1.40 2.53 -0.39
CA VAL A 11 -1.48 1.09 -0.57
C VAL A 11 -0.70 0.44 0.57
N GLU A 12 -1.36 -0.46 1.28
CA GLU A 12 -0.82 -1.13 2.45
C GLU A 12 -0.78 -2.63 2.20
N VAL A 13 0.42 -3.22 2.21
CA VAL A 13 0.63 -4.67 2.08
C VAL A 13 0.85 -5.26 3.47
N TYR A 14 0.07 -6.24 3.90
CA TYR A 14 0.14 -6.79 5.26
C TYR A 14 -0.29 -8.25 5.35
N PRO A 15 0.20 -8.99 6.37
CA PRO A 15 -0.24 -10.35 6.62
C PRO A 15 -1.64 -10.35 7.24
N GLU A 16 -2.53 -11.19 6.73
CA GLU A 16 -3.87 -11.45 7.25
C GLU A 16 -4.14 -12.96 7.24
N SER A 17 -4.41 -13.53 8.42
CA SER A 17 -4.78 -14.95 8.60
C SER A 17 -3.84 -15.97 7.92
N GLY A 18 -2.52 -15.72 7.97
CA GLY A 18 -1.51 -16.61 7.37
C GLY A 18 -1.32 -16.44 5.86
N SER A 19 -2.00 -15.47 5.26
CA SER A 19 -1.77 -15.01 3.87
C SER A 19 -1.33 -13.55 3.88
N TRP A 20 -0.98 -13.02 2.72
CA TRP A 20 -0.65 -11.63 2.50
C TRP A 20 -1.69 -10.98 1.60
N ILE A 21 -2.05 -9.74 1.90
CA ILE A 21 -2.99 -8.96 1.10
C ILE A 21 -2.49 -7.54 0.97
N TRP A 22 -2.99 -6.82 -0.03
CA TRP A 22 -2.88 -5.38 -0.09
C TRP A 22 -4.26 -4.75 0.01
N ARG A 23 -4.32 -3.56 0.61
CA ARG A 23 -5.51 -2.71 0.61
C ARG A 23 -5.18 -1.31 0.16
N LEU A 24 -6.09 -0.68 -0.58
CA LEU A 24 -6.00 0.73 -0.92
C LEU A 24 -6.77 1.54 0.13
N LYS A 25 -6.11 2.54 0.69
CA LYS A 25 -6.69 3.53 1.58
C LYS A 25 -6.87 4.84 0.81
N SER A 26 -8.08 5.38 0.86
CA SER A 26 -8.35 6.76 0.47
C SER A 26 -7.54 7.72 1.33
N VAL A 27 -7.48 8.97 0.86
CA VAL A 27 -6.85 10.09 1.56
C VAL A 27 -7.43 10.37 2.95
N SER A 28 -8.66 9.91 3.21
CA SER A 28 -9.35 10.06 4.48
C SER A 28 -9.14 8.87 5.42
N GLY A 29 -8.32 7.89 5.01
CA GLY A 29 -8.02 6.71 5.81
C GLY A 29 -9.05 5.59 5.72
N TYR A 30 -10.03 5.67 4.82
CA TYR A 30 -10.96 4.56 4.56
C TYR A 30 -10.37 3.57 3.58
N THR A 31 -10.57 2.27 3.83
CA THR A 31 -10.26 1.24 2.85
C THR A 31 -11.27 1.33 1.72
N VAL A 32 -10.78 1.49 0.49
CA VAL A 32 -11.60 1.62 -0.71
C VAL A 32 -11.51 0.39 -1.61
N ASP A 33 -10.42 -0.37 -1.49
CA ASP A 33 -10.21 -1.58 -2.26
C ASP A 33 -9.33 -2.57 -1.52
N LEU A 34 -9.47 -3.86 -1.85
CA LEU A 34 -8.76 -4.96 -1.23
C LEU A 34 -8.41 -6.03 -2.27
N SER A 35 -7.22 -6.59 -2.14
CA SER A 35 -6.78 -7.69 -2.98
C SER A 35 -7.38 -9.03 -2.55
N ARG A 36 -7.24 -10.02 -3.45
CA ARG A 36 -7.25 -11.44 -3.03
C ARG A 36 -6.09 -11.74 -2.08
N SER A 37 -6.18 -12.86 -1.37
CA SER A 37 -5.07 -13.42 -0.58
C SER A 37 -3.95 -13.95 -1.47
N TYR A 38 -2.71 -13.67 -1.07
CA TYR A 38 -1.48 -14.19 -1.64
C TYR A 38 -0.75 -15.05 -0.60
N SER A 39 0.00 -16.04 -1.05
CA SER A 39 0.72 -16.95 -0.15
C SER A 39 1.90 -16.29 0.55
N ASP A 40 2.44 -15.21 -0.01
CA ASP A 40 3.67 -14.57 0.43
C ASP A 40 3.66 -13.05 0.18
N GLU A 41 4.52 -12.33 0.92
CA GLU A 41 4.65 -10.87 0.86
C GLU A 41 5.01 -10.40 -0.55
N ALA A 42 5.95 -11.09 -1.20
CA ALA A 42 6.48 -10.69 -2.49
C ALA A 42 5.38 -10.72 -3.58
N GLY A 43 4.51 -11.73 -3.58
CA GLY A 43 3.37 -11.82 -4.47
C GLY A 43 2.34 -10.71 -4.26
N ALA A 44 2.01 -10.39 -3.00
CA ALA A 44 1.10 -9.29 -2.69
C ALA A 44 1.70 -7.93 -3.08
N LEU A 45 3.00 -7.72 -2.82
CA LEU A 45 3.72 -6.50 -3.17
C LEU A 45 3.81 -6.32 -4.69
N ALA A 46 4.15 -7.37 -5.43
CA ALA A 46 4.21 -7.32 -6.89
C ALA A 46 2.84 -6.95 -7.49
N ALA A 47 1.78 -7.60 -7.02
CA ALA A 47 0.43 -7.30 -7.49
C ALA A 47 -0.02 -5.87 -7.15
N ALA A 48 0.35 -5.36 -5.97
CA ALA A 48 0.10 -3.97 -5.59
C ALA A 48 0.83 -3.00 -6.52
N ARG A 49 2.10 -3.28 -6.86
CA ARG A 49 2.89 -2.47 -7.81
C ARG A 49 2.30 -2.47 -9.21
N GLU A 50 1.86 -3.63 -9.70
CA GLU A 50 1.24 -3.75 -11.02
C GLU A 50 -0.08 -3.01 -11.09
N THR A 51 -0.87 -3.06 -10.02
CA THR A 51 -2.19 -2.42 -9.93
C THR A 51 -2.09 -0.90 -9.81
N PHE A 52 -1.15 -0.41 -9.01
CA PHE A 52 -1.02 1.00 -8.66
C PHE A 52 0.26 1.63 -9.25
N GLN A 53 0.66 1.22 -10.46
CA GLN A 53 1.89 1.65 -11.12
C GLN A 53 2.19 3.15 -10.92
N PRO A 54 3.48 3.51 -10.75
CA PRO A 54 3.94 4.83 -10.31
C PRO A 54 3.68 6.00 -11.27
N SER A 55 2.94 5.80 -12.36
CA SER A 55 2.42 6.91 -13.18
C SER A 55 1.43 7.78 -12.41
N ASN A 56 0.86 7.27 -11.30
CA ASN A 56 0.02 8.05 -10.40
C ASN A 56 0.83 8.56 -9.20
N THR A 57 1.40 9.78 -9.33
CA THR A 57 2.26 10.45 -8.34
C THR A 57 1.60 10.67 -6.97
N SER A 58 0.31 10.35 -6.84
CA SER A 58 -0.52 10.56 -5.65
C SER A 58 -0.73 9.29 -4.81
N ILE A 59 -0.03 8.19 -5.10
CA ILE A 59 -0.14 6.93 -4.35
C ILE A 59 1.19 6.61 -3.66
N ARG A 60 1.13 6.25 -2.37
CA ARG A 60 2.27 5.73 -1.60
C ARG A 60 2.06 4.26 -1.28
N LEU A 61 3.11 3.45 -1.44
CA LEU A 61 3.08 2.04 -1.06
C LEU A 61 3.87 1.84 0.24
N ARG A 62 3.30 1.07 1.16
CA ARG A 62 3.95 0.62 2.40
C ARG A 62 3.64 -0.84 2.70
N VAL A 63 4.55 -1.49 3.39
CA VAL A 63 4.46 -2.91 3.74
C VAL A 63 4.60 -3.07 5.25
N TRP A 64 3.82 -3.97 5.84
CA TRP A 64 3.91 -4.31 7.25
C TRP A 64 5.03 -5.32 7.47
N ARG A 65 6.06 -4.93 8.22
CA ARG A 65 7.15 -5.81 8.64
C ARG A 65 7.44 -5.59 10.11
N ASP A 66 7.59 -6.68 10.87
CA ASP A 66 7.99 -6.63 12.29
C ASP A 66 7.19 -5.66 13.17
N GLY A 67 5.89 -5.50 12.89
CA GLY A 67 5.02 -4.60 13.67
C GLY A 67 5.05 -3.13 13.25
N VAL A 68 5.75 -2.79 12.16
CA VAL A 68 5.85 -1.42 11.65
C VAL A 68 5.51 -1.33 10.16
N TRP A 69 4.99 -0.16 9.75
CA TRP A 69 4.78 0.16 8.34
C TRP A 69 6.05 0.72 7.72
N VAL A 70 6.64 -0.02 6.78
CA VAL A 70 7.84 0.37 6.06
C VAL A 70 7.45 0.88 4.67
N PRO A 71 7.73 2.14 4.32
CA PRO A 71 7.48 2.64 2.98
C PRO A 71 8.39 1.95 1.96
N GLU A 72 7.88 1.72 0.75
CA GLU A 72 8.65 1.05 -0.31
C GLU A 72 9.98 1.75 -0.63
N ASP A 73 9.99 3.09 -0.57
CA ASP A 73 11.16 3.93 -0.87
C ASP A 73 12.37 3.66 0.04
N TRP A 74 12.19 2.95 1.16
CA TRP A 74 13.30 2.63 2.09
C TRP A 74 14.14 1.43 1.67
N TRP A 75 13.77 0.71 0.61
CA TRP A 75 14.49 -0.48 0.13
C TRP A 75 15.06 -0.34 -1.29
N LYS A 76 14.95 0.86 -1.88
CA LYS A 76 15.54 1.19 -3.17
C LYS A 76 16.96 1.70 -3.05
#